data_AF-A0A841DRP3-F1
#
_entry.id   AF-A0A841DRP3-F1
#
_cell.length_a   1.000
_cell.length_b   1.000
_cell.length_c   1.000
_cell.angle_alpha   90.00
_cell.angle_beta   90.00
_cell.angle_gamma   90.00
#
_symmetry.space_group_name_H-M   'P 1'
#
loop_
_entity.id
_entity.type
_entity.pdbx_description
1 polymer ?
#
loop_
_entity_poly.entity_id
_entity_poly.type
_entity_poly.pdbx_seq_one_letter_code
_entity_poly.pdbx_strand_id
1 'polypeptide(L)' 'MTRRTCGFKHATTNLCNGKRVVTSIADCGPQTDLFCGERACCGGTCAANRVIDLTPAAFSAIASLSNGLIPASIDVG' A
#
# COMPACT_ATOMS: atom_id res chain seq x y z
N MET A 1 -9.63 -13.69 10.56
CA MET A 1 -9.44 -13.63 9.09
C MET A 1 -8.53 -14.77 8.65
N THR A 2 -8.79 -15.37 7.49
CA THR A 2 -7.86 -16.31 6.85
C THR A 2 -6.71 -15.57 6.19
N ARG A 3 -5.48 -16.08 6.35
CA ARG A 3 -4.29 -15.51 5.70
C ARG A 3 -4.47 -15.55 4.18
N ARG A 4 -4.29 -14.39 3.53
CA ARG A 4 -4.22 -14.30 2.06
C ARG A 4 -2.79 -14.67 1.62
N THR A 5 -2.67 -15.44 0.55
CA THR A 5 -1.39 -16.01 0.07
C THR A 5 -1.11 -15.58 -1.37
N CYS A 6 0.03 -16.03 -1.91
CA CYS A 6 0.45 -15.70 -3.26
C CYS A 6 -0.66 -15.98 -4.30
N GLY A 7 -0.80 -15.08 -5.27
CA GLY A 7 -1.86 -15.11 -6.29
C GLY A 7 -3.18 -14.45 -5.87
N PHE A 8 -3.41 -14.21 -4.57
CA PHE A 8 -4.58 -13.47 -4.12
C PHE A 8 -4.53 -12.02 -4.63
N LYS A 9 -5.64 -11.55 -5.21
CA LYS A 9 -5.76 -10.18 -5.72
C LYS A 9 -6.34 -9.25 -4.66
N HIS A 10 -5.75 -8.07 -4.53
CA HIS A 10 -6.24 -6.99 -3.69
C HIS A 10 -6.13 -5.66 -4.44
N ALA A 11 -6.85 -4.65 -3.94
CA ALA A 11 -6.71 -3.30 -4.43
C ALA A 11 -6.02 -2.40 -3.42
N THR A 12 -5.16 -1.52 -3.91
CA THR A 12 -4.53 -0.47 -3.14
C THR A 12 -5.01 0.88 -3.65
N THR A 13 -5.51 1.71 -2.74
CA THR A 13 -5.98 3.07 -3.07
C THR A 13 -5.10 4.10 -2.39
N ASN A 14 -4.58 5.05 -3.17
CA ASN A 14 -3.87 6.21 -2.66
C ASN A 14 -4.87 7.18 -2.02
N LEU A 15 -4.76 7.40 -0.71
CA LEU A 15 -5.68 8.26 0.04
C LEU A 15 -5.51 9.76 -0.27
N CYS A 16 -4.43 10.16 -0.93
CA CYS A 16 -4.18 11.55 -1.32
C CYS A 16 -5.04 11.99 -2.51
N ASN A 17 -5.33 11.07 -3.44
CA ASN A 17 -5.90 11.42 -4.74
C ASN A 17 -6.97 10.41 -5.24
N GLY A 18 -7.23 9.34 -4.49
CA GLY A 18 -8.23 8.33 -4.83
C GLY A 18 -7.82 7.36 -5.95
N LYS A 19 -6.61 7.46 -6.52
CA LYS A 19 -6.15 6.52 -7.55
C LYS A 19 -6.02 5.11 -6.98
N ARG A 20 -6.42 4.12 -7.77
CA ARG A 20 -6.50 2.71 -7.37
C ARG A 20 -5.72 1.82 -8.33
N VAL A 21 -5.04 0.80 -7.79
CA VAL A 21 -4.38 -0.26 -8.56
C VAL A 21 -4.75 -1.63 -7.98
N VAL A 22 -4.94 -2.62 -8.84
CA VAL A 22 -5.16 -4.02 -8.46
C VAL A 22 -3.88 -4.80 -8.70
N THR A 23 -3.41 -5.51 -7.67
CA THR A 23 -2.20 -6.33 -7.74
C THR A 23 -2.46 -7.71 -7.12
N SER A 24 -1.54 -8.65 -7.35
CA SER A 24 -1.55 -9.97 -6.72
C SER A 24 -0.39 -10.09 -5.74
N ILE A 25 -0.62 -10.74 -4.60
CA ILE A 25 0.43 -11.07 -3.64
C ILE A 25 1.46 -11.96 -4.32
N ALA A 26 2.73 -11.56 -4.26
CA ALA A 26 3.85 -12.35 -4.76
C ALA A 26 4.83 -12.76 -3.65
N ASP A 27 4.86 -12.02 -2.54
CA ASP A 27 5.76 -12.25 -1.41
C ASP A 27 5.10 -11.86 -0.08
N CYS A 28 5.71 -12.30 1.02
CA CYS A 28 5.41 -11.87 2.36
C CYS A 28 6.05 -10.51 2.66
N GLY A 29 5.38 -9.73 3.49
CA GLY A 29 5.86 -8.43 3.95
C GLY A 29 4.83 -7.34 3.76
N PRO A 30 5.17 -6.09 4.11
CA PRO A 30 6.43 -5.68 4.75
C PRO A 30 6.57 -6.24 6.18
N GLN A 31 7.78 -6.21 6.76
CA GLN A 31 8.00 -6.47 8.19
C GLN A 31 7.39 -5.33 9.02
N THR A 32 6.07 -5.36 9.20
CA THR A 32 5.31 -4.24 9.78
C THR A 32 5.76 -3.89 11.20
N ASP A 33 6.32 -4.83 11.95
CA ASP A 33 6.88 -4.62 13.29
C ASP A 33 8.03 -3.61 13.32
N LEU A 34 8.89 -3.60 12.29
CA LEU A 34 9.97 -2.62 12.15
C LEU A 34 9.47 -1.19 11.87
N PHE A 35 8.23 -1.05 11.41
CA PHE A 35 7.66 0.22 10.96
C PHE A 35 6.36 0.58 11.70
N CYS A 36 6.14 -0.02 12.87
CA CYS A 36 4.95 0.22 13.66
C CYS A 36 4.90 1.69 14.10
N GLY A 37 3.82 2.38 13.74
CA GLY A 37 3.64 3.81 14.01
C GLY A 37 4.33 4.77 13.03
N GLU A 38 5.07 4.29 12.03
CA GLU A 38 5.60 5.16 10.95
C GLU A 38 4.43 5.82 10.22
N ARG A 39 4.50 7.14 9.98
CA ARG A 39 3.41 7.91 9.38
C ARG A 39 3.82 8.50 8.03
N ALA A 40 2.89 8.45 7.08
CA ALA A 40 2.96 9.18 5.82
C ALA A 40 1.69 10.03 5.66
N CYS A 41 1.86 11.26 5.15
CA CYS A 41 0.77 12.23 5.03
C CYS A 41 0.82 12.99 3.69
N CYS A 42 -0.33 13.50 3.27
CA CYS A 42 -0.47 14.41 2.15
C CYS A 42 -1.69 15.33 2.37
N GLY A 43 -1.48 16.64 2.40
CA GLY A 43 -2.57 17.62 2.49
C GLY A 43 -3.52 17.43 3.67
N GLY A 44 -3.07 16.84 4.78
CA GLY A 44 -3.87 16.55 5.97
C GLY A 44 -4.38 15.11 6.08
N THR A 45 -4.40 14.34 4.99
CA THR A 45 -4.69 12.90 5.02
C THR A 45 -3.44 12.14 5.43
N CYS A 46 -3.55 11.31 6.47
CA CYS A 46 -2.43 10.52 6.99
C CYS A 46 -2.84 9.06 7.18
N ALA A 47 -1.87 8.17 7.05
CA ALA A 47 -1.97 6.78 7.48
C ALA A 47 -0.72 6.40 8.28
N ALA A 48 -0.79 5.28 8.96
CA ALA A 48 0.31 4.73 9.74
C ALA A 48 0.57 3.27 9.39
N ASN A 49 1.80 2.83 9.66
CA ASN A 49 2.36 1.51 9.37
C ASN A 49 2.57 1.26 7.88
N ARG A 50 3.56 0.43 7.55
CA ARG A 50 3.70 -0.11 6.19
C ARG A 50 2.78 -1.31 6.03
N VAL A 51 1.83 -1.20 5.11
CA VAL A 51 0.75 -2.19 4.90
C VAL A 51 0.92 -3.03 3.65
N ILE A 52 1.63 -2.53 2.64
CA ILE A 52 1.89 -3.21 1.38
C ILE A 52 3.19 -2.67 0.79
N ASP A 53 3.98 -3.52 0.14
CA ASP A 53 5.08 -3.11 -0.72
C ASP A 53 4.68 -3.37 -2.17
N LEU A 54 4.77 -2.33 -3.01
CA LEU A 54 4.34 -2.38 -4.39
C LEU A 54 5.56 -2.37 -5.30
N THR A 55 5.46 -3.10 -6.41
CA THR A 55 6.45 -2.94 -7.48
C THR A 55 6.46 -1.49 -7.98
N PRO A 56 7.59 -1.00 -8.53
CA PRO A 56 7.65 0.35 -9.10
C PRO A 56 6.57 0.61 -10.14
N ALA A 57 6.19 -0.40 -10.93
CA ALA A 57 5.12 -0.30 -11.93
C ALA A 57 3.74 -0.06 -11.29
N ALA A 58 3.40 -0.82 -10.23
CA ALA A 58 2.13 -0.66 -9.54
C ALA A 58 2.06 0.67 -8.76
N PHE A 59 3.16 1.07 -8.10
CA PHE A 59 3.22 2.34 -7.39
C PHE A 59 3.07 3.53 -8.34
N SER A 60 3.73 3.47 -9.49
CA SER A 60 3.66 4.52 -10.53
C SER A 60 2.26 4.71 -11.11
N ALA A 61 1.37 3.72 -10.99
CA ALA A 61 -0.03 3.84 -11.40
C ALA A 61 -0.83 4.76 -10.46
N ILE A 62 -0.42 4.91 -9.19
CA ILE A 62 -1.17 5.64 -8.15
C ILE A 62 -0.42 6.84 -7.55
N ALA A 63 0.90 6.93 -7.72
CA ALA A 63 1.76 8.00 -7.20
C ALA A 63 3.06 8.15 -8.01
N SER A 64 3.89 9.16 -7.70
CA SER A 64 5.24 9.30 -8.25
C SER A 64 6.23 8.52 -7.41
N LEU A 65 7.20 7.82 -8.01
CA LEU A 65 8.25 7.10 -7.27
C LEU A 65 9.02 8.01 -6.30
N SER A 66 9.11 9.31 -6.59
CA SER A 66 9.74 10.30 -5.70
C SER A 66 8.98 10.52 -4.39
N ASN A 67 7.73 10.08 -4.28
CA ASN A 67 7.00 10.14 -3.02
C ASN A 67 7.56 9.19 -1.95
N GLY A 68 8.14 8.05 -2.35
CA GLY A 68 8.65 7.00 -1.46
C GLY A 68 7.54 6.25 -0.70
N LEU A 69 6.77 6.97 0.12
CA LEU A 69 5.62 6.46 0.86
C LEU A 69 4.40 7.36 0.63
N ILE A 70 3.22 6.74 0.61
CA ILE A 70 1.93 7.43 0.55
C ILE A 70 0.97 6.81 1.58
N PRO A 71 0.03 7.60 2.14
CA PRO A 71 -1.09 7.02 2.87
C PRO A 71 -1.98 6.23 1.91
N ALA A 72 -2.25 4.97 2.23
CA ALA A 72 -3.00 4.06 1.39
C ALA A 72 -3.97 3.19 2.20
N SER A 73 -5.03 2.72 1.53
CA SER A 73 -5.91 1.67 2.05
C SER A 73 -5.84 0.43 1.17
N ILE A 74 -6.06 -0.74 1.79
CA ILE A 74 -6.10 -2.04 1.13
C ILE A 74 -7.52 -2.60 1.19
N ASP A 75 -8.06 -2.94 0.04
CA ASP A 75 -9.36 -3.58 -0.14
C ASP A 75 -9.13 -5.01 -0.64
N VAL A 76 -9.74 -5.98 0.04
CA VAL A 76 -9.58 -7.42 -0.19
C VAL A 76 -10.87 -8.11 -0.67
N GLY A 77 -11.93 -7.35 -1.00
CA GLY A 77 -13.25 -7.91 -1.31
C GLY A 77 -13.98 -8.39 -0.06
#